data_AF-A0A485ARD5-F1
#
_entry.id   AF-A0A485ARD5-F1
#
_cell.length_a   1.000
_cell.length_b   1.000
_cell.length_c   1.000
_cell.angle_alpha   90.00
_cell.angle_beta   90.00
_cell.angle_gamma   90.00
#
_symmetry.space_group_name_H-M   'P 1'
#
loop_
_entity.id
_entity.type
_entity.pdbx_description
1 polymer ?
#
loop_
_entity_poly.entity_id
_entity_poly.type
_entity_poly.pdbx_seq_one_letter_code
_entity_poly.pdbx_strand_id
1 'polypeptide(L)'
;MAHAIHNSMTHQQAFHHWLHGEKVGYGLAVQAILQHRDPVDREPLLGWLRRMEVPLTPAEWGSGDPRPLLAGIAAGVKIKPEAREHLPFPVDSASLQQALLATLNRQ
;
A
#
# COMPACT_ATOMS: atom_id res chain seq x y z
N MET A 1 7.07 -4.36 -5.00
CA MET A 1 5.69 -4.52 -4.49
C MET A 1 4.85 -3.27 -4.75
N ALA A 2 5.37 -2.07 -4.47
CA ALA A 2 4.66 -0.80 -4.67
C ALA A 2 3.94 -0.65 -6.03
N HIS A 3 4.62 -0.96 -7.14
CA HIS A 3 3.99 -0.90 -8.47
C HIS A 3 2.88 -1.93 -8.68
N ALA A 4 2.97 -3.11 -8.05
CA ALA A 4 1.89 -4.10 -8.13
C ALA A 4 0.63 -3.59 -7.41
N ILE A 5 0.81 -2.94 -6.25
CA ILE A 5 -0.25 -2.26 -5.51
C ILE A 5 -0.86 -1.12 -6.34
N HIS A 6 -0.01 -0.25 -6.91
CA HIS A 6 -0.42 0.79 -7.87
C HIS A 6 -1.29 0.21 -9.00
N ASN A 7 -0.83 -0.86 -9.64
CA ASN A 7 -1.55 -1.48 -10.76
C ASN A 7 -2.90 -2.03 -10.32
N SER A 8 -3.01 -2.52 -9.08
CA SER A 8 -4.32 -2.91 -8.55
C SER A 8 -5.24 -1.71 -8.31
N MET A 9 -4.70 -0.56 -7.90
CA MET A 9 -5.47 0.66 -7.67
C MET A 9 -6.06 1.24 -8.96
N THR A 10 -5.40 1.09 -10.12
CA THR A 10 -5.92 1.61 -11.39
C THR A 10 -7.25 0.97 -11.82
N HIS A 11 -7.54 -0.24 -11.33
CA HIS A 11 -8.80 -0.93 -11.56
C HIS A 11 -9.95 -0.42 -10.69
N GLN A 12 -9.68 0.41 -9.67
CA GLN A 12 -10.72 0.96 -8.80
C GLN A 12 -10.97 2.44 -9.12
N GLN A 13 -12.23 2.77 -9.42
CA GLN A 13 -12.64 4.13 -9.78
C GLN A 13 -12.27 5.17 -8.72
N ALA A 14 -12.25 4.78 -7.44
CA ALA A 14 -11.86 5.64 -6.32
C ALA A 14 -10.47 6.27 -6.50
N PHE A 15 -9.53 5.63 -7.21
CA PHE A 15 -8.17 6.15 -7.41
C PHE A 15 -7.96 6.79 -8.79
N HIS A 16 -8.99 6.97 -9.63
CA HIS A 16 -8.80 7.54 -10.97
C HIS A 16 -8.34 9.00 -10.94
N HIS A 17 -8.72 9.74 -9.89
CA HIS A 17 -8.30 11.12 -9.67
C HIS A 17 -6.86 11.25 -9.14
N TRP A 18 -6.26 10.15 -8.66
CA TRP A 18 -4.88 10.15 -8.16
C TRP A 18 -3.88 10.08 -9.31
N LEU A 19 -2.83 10.89 -9.18
CA LEU A 19 -1.65 10.85 -10.02
C LEU A 19 -0.91 9.52 -9.83
N HIS A 20 -0.10 9.16 -10.84
CA HIS A 20 0.75 7.97 -10.79
C HIS A 20 1.66 7.97 -9.55
N GLY A 21 2.30 9.12 -9.28
CA GLY A 21 3.22 9.28 -8.14
C GLY A 21 2.54 9.09 -6.78
N GLU A 22 1.30 9.53 -6.61
CA GLU A 22 0.53 9.37 -5.36
C GLU A 22 0.21 7.90 -5.09
N LYS A 23 -0.25 7.18 -6.12
CA LYS A 23 -0.51 5.73 -6.07
C LYS A 23 0.77 4.94 -5.78
N VAL A 24 1.88 5.28 -6.43
CA VAL A 24 3.17 4.63 -6.18
C VAL A 24 3.67 4.95 -4.77
N GLY A 25 3.52 6.19 -4.31
CA GLY A 25 3.86 6.62 -2.95
C GLY A 25 3.08 5.86 -1.87
N TYR A 26 1.76 5.71 -2.04
CA TYR A 26 0.96 4.85 -1.16
C TYR A 26 1.44 3.39 -1.20
N GLY A 27 1.72 2.86 -2.40
CA GLY A 27 2.30 1.54 -2.57
C GLY A 27 3.65 1.36 -1.86
N LEU A 28 4.48 2.41 -1.79
CA LEU A 28 5.75 2.40 -1.04
C LEU A 28 5.50 2.34 0.47
N ALA A 29 4.51 3.07 0.99
CA ALA A 29 4.16 2.99 2.40
C ALA A 29 3.71 1.57 2.80
N VAL A 30 2.83 0.95 2.01
CA VAL A 30 2.40 -0.43 2.23
C VAL A 30 3.58 -1.40 2.13
N GLN A 31 4.48 -1.19 1.15
CA GLN A 31 5.69 -1.99 1.02
C GLN A 31 6.60 -1.87 2.24
N ALA A 32 6.76 -0.67 2.81
CA ALA A 32 7.56 -0.45 4.01
C ALA A 32 6.98 -1.19 5.22
N ILE A 33 5.66 -1.19 5.39
CA ILE A 33 4.97 -1.94 6.44
C ILE A 33 5.16 -3.46 6.26
N LEU A 34 5.12 -3.96 5.02
CA LEU A 34 5.40 -5.37 4.73
C LEU A 34 6.82 -5.78 5.09
N GLN A 35 7.79 -4.94 4.73
CA GLN A 35 9.20 -5.24 4.86
C GLN A 35 9.70 -5.08 6.31
N HIS A 36 9.19 -4.08 7.03
CA HIS A 36 9.68 -3.68 8.34
C HIS A 36 8.61 -3.87 9.41
N ARG A 37 8.84 -4.84 10.31
CA ARG A 37 7.94 -5.10 11.45
C ARG A 37 8.01 -3.99 12.49
N ASP A 38 9.21 -3.51 12.79
CA ASP A 38 9.41 -2.39 13.72
C ASP A 38 8.99 -1.08 13.03
N PRO A 39 8.06 -0.30 13.62
CA PRO A 39 7.70 1.01 13.11
C PRO A 39 8.89 1.97 12.93
N VAL A 40 9.91 1.86 13.78
CA VAL A 40 11.10 2.72 13.74
C VAL A 40 11.84 2.60 12.40
N ASP A 41 11.90 1.39 11.84
CA ASP A 41 12.62 1.12 10.59
C ASP A 41 11.91 1.70 9.36
N ARG A 42 10.58 1.85 9.41
CA ARG A 42 9.78 2.39 8.30
C ARG A 42 9.49 3.89 8.42
N GLU A 43 9.65 4.47 9.61
CA GLU A 43 9.37 5.88 9.86
C GLU A 43 10.16 6.86 8.97
N PRO A 44 11.45 6.65 8.63
CA PRO A 44 12.16 7.57 7.74
C PRO A 44 11.50 7.73 6.37
N LEU A 45 11.01 6.63 5.79
CA LEU A 45 10.31 6.63 4.51
C LEU A 45 8.90 7.21 4.65
N LEU A 46 8.13 6.76 5.64
CA LEU A 46 6.77 7.26 5.87
C LEU A 46 6.78 8.77 6.15
N GLY A 47 7.70 9.24 6.99
CA GLY A 47 7.89 10.66 7.26
C GLY A 47 8.31 11.46 6.02
N TRP A 48 9.13 10.90 5.13
CA TRP A 48 9.44 11.55 3.85
C TRP A 48 8.21 11.63 2.94
N LEU A 49 7.43 10.56 2.82
CA LEU A 49 6.19 10.55 2.02
C LEU A 49 5.15 11.55 2.55
N ARG A 50 5.00 11.66 3.89
CA ARG A 50 4.15 12.69 4.52
C ARG A 50 4.61 14.12 4.16
N ARG A 51 5.92 14.38 4.17
CA ARG A 51 6.47 15.71 3.79
C ARG A 51 6.23 16.05 2.32
N MET A 52 6.10 15.04 1.47
CA MET A 52 5.75 15.19 0.06
C MET A 52 4.23 15.22 -0.17
N GLU A 53 3.43 15.28 0.90
CA GLU A 53 1.97 15.31 0.85
C GLU A 53 1.35 14.11 0.11
N VAL A 54 2.04 12.97 0.11
CA VAL A 54 1.51 11.74 -0.46
C VAL A 54 0.33 11.29 0.40
N PRO A 55 -0.82 10.93 -0.20
CA PRO A 55 -1.97 10.44 0.55
C PRO A 55 -1.69 9.03 1.09
N LEU A 56 -1.37 8.95 2.38
CA LEU A 56 -0.96 7.72 3.06
C LEU A 56 -2.12 7.02 3.78
N THR A 57 -3.24 7.71 4.01
CA THR A 57 -4.34 7.17 4.80
C THR A 57 -5.65 7.20 4.03
N PRO A 58 -6.55 6.22 4.25
CA PRO A 58 -7.81 6.20 3.55
C PRO A 58 -8.79 7.33 3.86
N ALA A 59 -8.55 8.10 4.93
CA ALA A 59 -9.31 9.33 5.21
C ALA A 59 -9.13 10.37 4.10
N GLU A 60 -8.03 10.30 3.34
CA GLU A 60 -7.72 11.20 2.23
C GLU A 60 -8.38 10.73 0.92
N TRP A 61 -9.09 9.59 0.92
CA TRP A 61 -9.66 8.95 -0.28
C TRP A 61 -11.14 9.29 -0.49
N GLY A 62 -11.77 9.94 0.50
CA GLY A 62 -13.19 10.28 0.52
C GLY A 62 -13.92 9.78 1.77
N SER A 63 -15.24 9.98 1.80
CA SER A 63 -16.11 9.57 2.90
C SER A 63 -16.58 8.11 2.74
N GLY A 64 -16.26 7.24 3.69
CA GLY A 64 -16.77 5.87 3.73
C GLY A 64 -15.87 4.90 4.49
N ASP A 65 -16.29 3.65 4.58
CA ASP A 65 -15.44 2.56 5.07
C ASP A 65 -14.41 2.17 3.99
N PRO A 66 -13.11 2.34 4.22
CA PRO A 66 -12.07 2.02 3.24
C PRO A 66 -11.75 0.52 3.15
N ARG A 67 -12.20 -0.31 4.10
CA ARG A 67 -11.85 -1.74 4.16
C ARG A 67 -12.21 -2.52 2.89
N PRO A 68 -13.37 -2.30 2.23
CA PRO A 68 -13.68 -2.93 0.94
C PRO A 68 -12.72 -2.52 -0.18
N LEU A 69 -12.30 -1.24 -0.24
CA LEU A 69 -11.32 -0.77 -1.23
C LEU A 69 -9.96 -1.44 -1.00
N LEU A 70 -9.50 -1.48 0.25
CA LEU A 70 -8.26 -2.16 0.65
C LEU A 70 -8.29 -3.66 0.31
N ALA A 71 -9.40 -4.34 0.58
CA ALA A 71 -9.58 -5.74 0.20
C ALA A 71 -9.53 -5.93 -1.32
N GLY A 72 -10.15 -5.03 -2.09
CA GLY A 72 -10.07 -5.01 -3.54
C GLY A 72 -8.64 -4.79 -4.06
N ILE A 73 -7.84 -3.96 -3.39
CA ILE A 73 -6.42 -3.74 -3.74
C ILE A 73 -5.66 -5.04 -3.49
N ALA A 74 -5.82 -5.66 -2.31
CA ALA A 74 -5.15 -6.91 -1.98
C ALA A 74 -5.47 -8.02 -2.99
N ALA A 75 -6.74 -8.15 -3.39
CA ALA A 75 -7.20 -9.15 -4.35
C ALA A 75 -6.68 -8.92 -5.77
N GLY A 76 -6.48 -7.67 -6.19
CA GLY A 76 -5.97 -7.35 -7.53
C GLY A 76 -4.44 -7.50 -7.66
N VAL A 77 -3.71 -7.55 -6.55
CA VAL A 77 -2.26 -7.78 -6.57
C VAL A 77 -1.96 -9.27 -6.80
N LYS A 78 -1.47 -9.59 -8.00
CA LYS A 78 -1.05 -10.94 -8.37
C LYS A 78 0.44 -11.15 -8.07
N ILE A 79 0.74 -11.95 -7.05
CA ILE A 79 2.11 -12.38 -6.72
C ILE A 79 2.31 -13.79 -7.26
N LYS A 80 2.99 -13.90 -8.41
CA LYS A 80 3.35 -15.18 -9.02
C LYS A 80 4.21 -16.01 -8.05
N PRO A 81 4.01 -17.34 -7.94
CA PRO A 81 4.80 -18.18 -7.05
C PRO A 81 6.31 -18.03 -7.26
N GLU A 82 6.75 -18.02 -8.51
CA GLU A 82 8.17 -17.93 -8.89
C GLU A 82 8.75 -16.56 -8.50
N ALA A 83 7.93 -15.51 -8.53
CA ALA A 83 8.36 -14.18 -8.11
C ALA A 83 8.56 -14.09 -6.59
N ARG A 84 7.85 -14.89 -5.78
CA ARG A 84 7.95 -14.85 -4.31
C ARG A 84 9.34 -15.23 -3.82
N GLU A 85 9.97 -16.20 -4.47
CA GLU A 85 11.31 -16.69 -4.13
C GLU A 85 12.40 -15.65 -4.39
N HIS A 86 12.13 -14.68 -5.27
CA HIS A 86 13.05 -13.61 -5.63
C HIS A 86 12.76 -12.29 -4.91
N LEU A 87 11.72 -12.23 -4.07
CA LEU A 87 11.45 -11.04 -3.27
C LEU A 87 12.43 -10.94 -2.09
N PRO A 88 12.92 -9.73 -1.76
CA PRO A 88 13.87 -9.53 -0.66
C PRO A 88 13.24 -9.73 0.74
N PHE A 89 11.93 -9.95 0.82
CA PHE A 89 11.20 -10.27 2.04
C PHE A 89 9.96 -11.11 1.68
N PRO A 90 9.48 -11.96 2.60
CA PRO A 90 8.31 -12.79 2.36
C PRO A 90 7.05 -11.94 2.20
N VAL A 91 6.26 -12.22 1.16
CA VAL A 91 4.95 -11.61 0.95
C VAL A 91 3.96 -12.64 0.43
N ASP A 92 2.77 -12.61 1.02
CA ASP A 92 1.59 -13.33 0.58
C ASP A 92 0.35 -12.41 0.61
N SER A 93 -0.81 -12.92 0.18
CA SER A 93 -2.05 -12.14 0.16
C SER A 93 -2.50 -11.70 1.56
N ALA A 94 -2.25 -12.52 2.59
CA ALA A 94 -2.68 -12.22 3.95
C ALA A 94 -1.85 -11.08 4.57
N SER A 95 -0.53 -11.17 4.48
CA SER A 95 0.40 -10.11 4.91
C SER A 95 0.17 -8.81 4.14
N LEU A 96 -0.10 -8.88 2.83
CA LEU A 96 -0.46 -7.69 2.04
C LEU A 96 -1.74 -7.04 2.56
N GLN A 97 -2.79 -7.83 2.82
CA GLN A 97 -4.04 -7.30 3.37
C GLN A 97 -3.82 -6.67 4.75
N GLN A 98 -3.02 -7.28 5.62
CA GLN A 98 -2.70 -6.72 6.93
C GLN A 98 -1.89 -5.41 6.82
N ALA A 99 -0.92 -5.34 5.90
CA ALA A 99 -0.16 -4.12 5.67
C ALA A 99 -1.05 -2.98 5.12
N LEU A 100 -2.00 -3.30 4.23
CA LEU A 100 -3.02 -2.36 3.75
C LEU A 100 -3.94 -1.88 4.88
N LEU A 101 -4.34 -2.75 5.80
CA LEU A 101 -5.14 -2.34 6.96
C LEU A 101 -4.34 -1.50 7.95
N ALA A 102 -3.04 -1.75 8.08
CA ALA A 102 -2.19 -1.00 8.98
C ALA A 102 -2.04 0.49 8.58
N THR A 103 -2.28 0.85 7.31
CA THR A 103 -2.29 2.27 6.87
C THR A 103 -3.50 3.04 7.41
N LEU A 104 -4.52 2.36 7.96
CA LEU A 104 -5.65 2.99 8.65
C LEU A 104 -5.23 3.60 9.99
N ASN A 105 -4.23 3.00 10.63
CA ASN A 105 -3.72 3.50 11.90
C ASN A 105 -2.77 4.64 11.56
N ARG A 106 -3.13 5.88 11.94
CA ARG A 106 -2.23 7.03 11.84
C ARG A 106 -0.92 6.68 12.57
N GLN A 107 0.14 6.43 11.81
CA GLN A 107 1.50 6.22 12.30
C GLN A 107 2.18 7.58 12.47
#